data_AF-A0AAD0KV43-F1
#
_entry.id   AF-A0AAD0KV43-F1
#
_cell.length_a   1.000
_cell.length_b   1.000
_cell.length_c   1.000
_cell.angle_alpha   90.00
_cell.angle_beta   90.00
_cell.angle_gamma   90.00
#
_symmetry.space_group_name_H-M   'P 1'
#
loop_
_entity.id
_entity.type
_entity.pdbx_description
1 polymer ?
#
loop_
_entity_poly.entity_id
_entity_poly.type
_entity_poly.pdbx_seq_one_letter_code
_entity_poly.pdbx_strand_id
1 'polypeptide(L)' 'MKAGYPPIDIKFSDRLAYYQAFDDFHSKGNLSAMEDLFARYLNERLDMYLSILSLDDIE' A
#
# COMPACT_ATOMS: atom_id res chain seq x y z
N MET A 1 13.99 -5.15 -0.40
CA MET A 1 13.33 -4.74 0.86
C MET A 1 14.32 -4.71 2.00
N LYS A 2 14.31 -3.67 2.83
CA LYS A 2 15.11 -3.68 4.07
C LYS A 2 14.39 -4.32 5.26
N ALA A 3 13.06 -4.31 5.27
CA ALA A 3 12.24 -4.77 6.39
C ALA A 3 11.34 -6.00 6.08
N GLY A 4 11.55 -6.69 4.94
CA GLY A 4 10.81 -7.91 4.61
C GLY A 4 9.39 -7.74 4.04
N TYR A 5 8.87 -6.52 3.91
CA TYR A 5 7.55 -6.29 3.31
C TYR A 5 7.47 -6.66 1.82
N PRO A 6 6.31 -7.07 1.27
CA PRO A 6 6.16 -7.26 -0.17
C PRO A 6 6.24 -5.93 -0.95
N PRO A 7 6.58 -5.97 -2.25
CA PRO A 7 6.62 -4.77 -3.09
C PRO A 7 5.21 -4.23 -3.24
N ILE A 8 5.05 -2.93 -2.97
CA ILE A 8 3.82 -2.20 -3.24
C ILE A 8 3.86 -1.61 -4.65
N ASP A 9 2.75 -1.70 -5.34
CA ASP A 9 2.55 -1.11 -6.67
C ASP A 9 1.38 -0.13 -6.61
N ILE A 10 1.68 1.16 -6.61
CA ILE A 10 0.66 2.22 -6.54
C ILE A 10 0.14 2.48 -7.95
N LYS A 11 -1.14 2.20 -8.18
CA LYS A 11 -1.75 2.33 -9.51
C LYS A 11 -1.83 3.79 -9.95
N PHE A 12 -1.64 4.03 -11.25
CA PHE A 12 -1.77 5.36 -11.85
C PHE A 12 -3.14 6.02 -11.64
N SER A 13 -4.19 5.22 -11.41
CA SER A 13 -5.52 5.72 -11.05
C SER A 13 -5.51 6.55 -9.76
N ASP A 14 -4.65 6.20 -8.81
CA ASP A 14 -4.54 6.85 -7.50
C ASP A 14 -3.49 7.97 -7.47
N ARG A 15 -2.99 8.42 -8.63
CA ARG A 15 -1.97 9.48 -8.72
C ARG A 15 -2.35 10.75 -7.96
N LEU A 16 -3.63 11.11 -7.93
CA LEU A 16 -4.10 12.31 -7.23
C LEU A 16 -3.90 12.17 -5.72
N ALA A 17 -4.31 11.03 -5.16
CA ALA A 17 -4.12 10.72 -3.73
C ALA A 17 -2.64 10.65 -3.37
N TYR A 18 -1.81 10.09 -4.26
CA TYR A 18 -0.35 10.10 -4.12
C TYR A 18 0.17 11.54 -3.98
N TYR A 19 -0.09 12.43 -4.95
CA TYR A 19 0.41 13.79 -4.88
C TYR A 19 -0.14 14.57 -3.68
N GLN A 20 -1.43 14.41 -3.37
CA GLN A 20 -2.05 15.03 -2.19
C GLN A 20 -1.37 14.61 -0.88
N ALA A 21 -0.99 13.34 -0.75
CA ALA A 21 -0.29 12.86 0.44
C ALA A 21 1.08 13.52 0.61
N PHE A 22 1.83 13.70 -0.49
CA PHE A 22 3.12 14.41 -0.44
C PHE A 22 2.95 15.91 -0.20
N ASP A 23 1.90 16.53 -0.77
CA ASP A 23 1.60 17.95 -0.55
C ASP A 23 1.18 18.24 0.90
N ASP A 24 0.36 17.37 1.50
CA ASP A 24 -0.05 17.49 2.91
C ASP A 24 1.14 17.28 3.85
N PHE A 25 2.04 16.35 3.53
CA PHE A 25 3.28 16.19 4.27
C PHE A 25 4.17 17.43 4.17
N HIS A 26 4.36 17.97 2.97
CA HIS A 26 5.21 19.15 2.77
C HIS A 26 4.65 20.41 3.42
N SER A 27 3.33 20.61 3.34
CA SER A 27 2.67 21.83 3.83
C SER A 27 2.40 21.83 5.34
N LYS A 28 2.00 20.68 5.90
CA LYS A 28 1.52 20.58 7.29
C LYS A 28 2.37 19.64 8.15
N GLY A 29 3.33 18.92 7.55
CA GLY A 29 4.06 17.85 8.23
C GLY A 29 3.18 16.62 8.53
N ASN A 30 2.00 16.51 7.91
CA ASN A 30 1.06 15.44 8.19
C ASN A 30 1.38 14.20 7.34
N LEU A 31 1.74 13.10 8.00
CA LEU A 31 2.05 11.82 7.37
C LEU A 31 0.83 10.92 7.17
N SER A 32 -0.30 11.20 7.82
CA SER A 32 -1.47 10.31 7.88
C SER A 32 -1.94 9.90 6.48
N ALA A 33 -2.07 10.86 5.55
CA ALA A 33 -2.52 10.56 4.18
C ALA A 33 -1.56 9.62 3.43
N MET A 34 -0.26 9.73 3.69
CA MET A 34 0.75 8.88 3.07
C MET A 34 0.77 7.48 3.71
N GLU A 35 0.66 7.42 5.03
CA GLU A 35 0.55 6.17 5.79
C GLU A 35 -0.69 5.37 5.38
N ASP A 36 -1.84 6.03 5.27
CA ASP A 36 -3.10 5.41 4.85
C ASP A 36 -3.01 4.85 3.42
N LEU A 37 -2.40 5.61 2.50
CA LEU A 37 -2.19 5.18 1.12
C LEU A 37 -1.32 3.91 1.07
N PHE A 38 -0.18 3.91 1.77
CA PHE A 38 0.73 2.76 1.78
C PHE A 38 0.13 1.55 2.49
N ALA A 39 -0.56 1.76 3.62
CA ALA A 39 -1.21 0.68 4.37
C ALA A 39 -2.25 -0.04 3.51
N ARG A 40 -3.07 0.71 2.75
CA ARG A 40 -4.06 0.12 1.83
C ARG A 40 -3.40 -0.80 0.80
N TYR A 41 -2.41 -0.30 0.09
CA TYR A 41 -1.71 -1.06 -0.95
C TYR A 41 -0.93 -2.25 -0.41
N LEU A 42 -0.35 -2.10 0.79
CA LEU A 42 0.35 -3.19 1.47
C LEU A 42 -0.62 -4.32 1.86
N ASN A 43 -1.78 -3.96 2.44
CA ASN A 43 -2.81 -4.93 2.81
C ASN A 43 -3.37 -5.66 1.59
N GLU A 44 -3.71 -4.94 0.51
CA GLU A 44 -4.15 -5.56 -0.75
C GLU A 44 -3.12 -6.57 -1.27
N ARG A 45 -1.83 -6.25 -1.15
CA ARG A 45 -0.75 -7.14 -1.59
C ARG A 45 -0.63 -8.36 -0.69
N LEU A 46 -0.75 -8.20 0.62
CA LEU A 46 -0.73 -9.28 1.60
C LEU A 46 -1.94 -10.20 1.40
N ASP A 47 -3.13 -9.65 1.23
CA ASP A 47 -4.36 -10.41 0.97
C ASP A 47 -4.25 -11.24 -0.30
N MET A 48 -3.62 -10.70 -1.36
CA MET A 48 -3.32 -11.47 -2.57
C MET A 48 -2.36 -12.64 -2.30
N TYR A 49 -1.32 -12.45 -1.48
CA TYR A 49 -0.41 -13.53 -1.14
C TYR A 49 -1.09 -14.59 -0.27
N LEU A 50 -1.90 -14.17 0.71
CA LEU A 50 -2.71 -15.06 1.54
C LEU A 50 -3.72 -15.84 0.70
N SER A 51 -4.36 -15.21 -0.29
CA SER A 51 -5.31 -15.90 -1.17
C SER A 51 -4.64 -16.97 -2.02
N ILE A 52 -3.45 -16.70 -2.56
CA ILE A 52 -2.65 -17.70 -3.28
C ILE A 52 -2.29 -18.87 -2.36
N LEU A 53 -1.81 -18.60 -1.15
CA LEU A 53 -1.43 -19.64 -0.18
C LEU A 53 -2.65 -20.46 0.27
N SER A 54 -3.80 -19.82 0.47
CA SER A 54 -5.04 -20.51 0.88
C SER A 54 -5.66 -21.39 -0.21
N LEU A 55 -5.24 -21.22 -1.47
CA LEU A 55 -5.68 -22.10 -2.57
C LEU A 55 -4.99 -23.47 -2.52
N ASP A 56 -3.86 -23.59 -1.82
CA ASP A 56 -3.13 -24.85 -1.66
C ASP A 56 -3.78 -25.77 -0.59
N ASP A 57 -4.75 -25.28 0.20
CA ASP A 57 -5.47 -26.05 1.23
C ASP A 57 -6.77 -26.71 0.70
N ILE A 58 -7.04 -26.64 -0.61
CA ILE A 58 -8.15 -27.34 -1.26
C ILE A 58 -7.63 -28.66 -1.84
N GLU A 59 -7.48 -29.66 -0.97
CA GLU A 59 -7.33 -31.09 -1.33
C GLU A 59 -8.64 -31.85 -1.06
#